data_AF-A0AAN7V035-F1
#
_entry.id   AF-A0AAN7V035-F1
#
_cell.length_a   1.000
_cell.length_b   1.000
_cell.length_c   1.000
_cell.angle_alpha   90.00
_cell.angle_beta   90.00
_cell.angle_gamma   90.00
#
_symmetry.space_group_name_H-M   'P 1'
#
loop_
_entity.id
_entity.type
_entity.pdbx_description
1 polymer ?
#
loop_
_entity_poly.entity_id
_entity_poly.type
_entity_poly.pdbx_seq_one_letter_code
_entity_poly.pdbx_strand_id
1 'polypeptide(L)'
;MKRDLRSLSFAAKAGIISALSDPKSKDSTIQATCTTGNCTFPLLQDVDGNLVTHRSIGFCTRCTDISSHVTHNITEGECQLPLLESKTSAWFLPSGRKVTQVVETSHTPSGYLTEVLTRFLDVSTEAPGVEWADSTSGDVMQYLSASKYAYINVSIMSINNFTADMPSISDSLDNAATVAATSCTLYPCLKSYLATIEGAALSEKLVSTSELRPYGDVLPKMVSPYESQGDQVVFPSDMISVRTPCIVGRRTYTAENLSTAPGSITLSRRDFGATAAPVSMVYNGENAPPEVNISAPPECLYALDHCDWFVGAQAFLRGALRGSCRKSSVFSLGSLCQTDLDAPSTLSSSSSSTLASSSSPVIEPGPFWLEALAKMPFRTRDEIAVYMDDVAESLTRRFRMGVNKEVLEPEFGWVTGQSTEEPGLAWLTTRCFAAQWAWLLLPAVLTLFAVVGLVWTLVRNASGLGTGEMVWKSSILPYIYHWERFVTVDGTGQSVDDEKRHEWAPLLQLKEMKRDAAYVNIVFQE
;
A
#
# COMPACT_ATOMS: atom_id res chain seq x y z
N MET A 1 20.60 -24.57 7.60
CA MET A 1 20.49 -23.11 7.76
C MET A 1 19.13 -22.83 8.40
N LYS A 2 19.07 -22.80 9.74
CA LYS A 2 17.80 -22.55 10.45
C LYS A 2 17.46 -21.07 10.24
N ARG A 3 16.42 -20.77 9.45
CA ARG A 3 15.85 -19.42 9.41
C ARG A 3 15.47 -19.07 10.83
N ASP A 4 15.95 -17.93 11.30
CA ASP A 4 15.50 -17.35 12.57
C ASP A 4 14.04 -16.94 12.33
N LEU A 5 13.11 -17.85 12.66
CA LEU A 5 11.66 -17.73 12.43
C LEU A 5 11.05 -16.50 13.13
N ARG A 6 11.84 -15.82 13.98
CA ARG A 6 11.50 -14.55 14.66
C ARG A 6 11.84 -13.31 13.84
N SER A 7 12.48 -13.46 12.69
CA SER A 7 12.93 -12.32 11.89
C SER A 7 11.87 -11.93 10.85
N LEU A 8 11.32 -10.72 11.03
CA LEU A 8 10.46 -10.09 10.03
C LEU A 8 11.17 -10.06 8.66
N SER A 9 10.45 -10.37 7.58
CA SER A 9 11.02 -10.37 6.22
C SER A 9 11.62 -9.01 5.87
N PHE A 10 12.59 -8.98 4.96
CA PHE A 10 13.19 -7.71 4.53
C PHE A 10 12.14 -6.76 3.93
N ALA A 11 11.23 -7.29 3.13
CA ALA A 11 10.11 -6.55 2.56
C ALA A 11 9.20 -5.96 3.65
N ALA A 12 8.95 -6.70 4.74
CA ALA A 12 8.18 -6.21 5.88
C ALA A 12 8.86 -5.04 6.59
N LYS A 13 10.16 -5.17 6.87
CA LYS A 13 10.96 -4.13 7.53
C LYS A 13 11.01 -2.86 6.68
N ALA A 14 11.24 -3.00 5.38
CA ALA A 14 11.23 -1.90 4.42
C ALA A 14 9.84 -1.24 4.33
N GLY A 15 8.76 -2.04 4.35
CA GLY A 15 7.39 -1.56 4.38
C GLY A 15 7.08 -0.74 5.62
N ILE A 16 7.51 -1.21 6.81
CA ILE A 16 7.37 -0.48 8.07
C ILE A 16 8.17 0.83 8.03
N ILE A 17 9.44 0.77 7.63
CA ILE A 17 10.29 1.96 7.49
C ILE A 17 9.66 3.00 6.57
N SER A 18 9.18 2.58 5.39
CA SER A 18 8.53 3.46 4.44
C SER A 18 7.26 4.10 5.01
N ALA A 19 6.48 3.34 5.79
CA ALA A 19 5.29 3.87 6.45
C ALA A 19 5.65 4.90 7.54
N LEU A 20 6.78 4.74 8.22
CA LEU A 20 7.25 5.66 9.24
C LEU A 20 7.85 6.95 8.67
N SER A 21 8.56 6.86 7.54
CA SER A 21 9.27 8.01 6.95
C SER A 21 8.38 8.86 6.04
N ASP A 22 7.49 8.23 5.28
CA ASP A 22 6.53 8.89 4.41
C ASP A 22 5.19 8.13 4.41
N PRO A 23 4.36 8.32 5.45
CA PRO A 23 3.10 7.60 5.58
C PRO A 23 2.12 7.92 4.44
N LYS A 24 2.27 9.06 3.76
CA LYS A 24 1.45 9.47 2.61
C LYS A 24 2.03 9.06 1.26
N SER A 25 3.10 8.28 1.26
CA SER A 25 3.71 7.79 0.02
C SER A 25 2.70 7.04 -0.84
N LYS A 26 2.68 7.39 -2.13
CA LYS A 26 1.88 6.70 -3.16
C LYS A 26 2.38 5.27 -3.41
N ASP A 27 3.59 4.93 -2.97
CA ASP A 27 4.15 3.57 -3.09
C ASP A 27 3.40 2.55 -2.23
N SER A 28 2.54 3.01 -1.32
CA SER A 28 1.62 2.19 -0.53
C SER A 28 0.27 1.96 -1.22
N THR A 29 0.02 2.53 -2.41
CA THR A 29 -1.31 2.46 -3.05
C THR A 29 -1.60 1.04 -3.54
N ILE A 30 -2.73 0.48 -3.11
CA ILE A 30 -3.19 -0.83 -3.54
C ILE A 30 -3.63 -0.75 -5.00
N GLN A 31 -2.99 -1.53 -5.88
CA GLN A 31 -3.39 -1.64 -7.28
C GLN A 31 -4.47 -2.71 -7.42
N ALA A 32 -5.69 -2.30 -7.76
CA ALA A 32 -6.77 -3.22 -8.09
C ALA A 32 -6.69 -3.62 -9.56
N THR A 33 -6.81 -4.91 -9.85
CA THR A 33 -6.90 -5.43 -11.21
C THR A 33 -8.36 -5.44 -11.66
N CYS A 34 -8.75 -4.46 -12.47
CA CYS A 34 -10.09 -4.41 -13.08
C CYS A 34 -9.98 -4.50 -14.61
N THR A 35 -10.20 -5.69 -15.17
CA THR A 35 -10.04 -5.95 -16.62
C THR A 35 -11.03 -5.17 -17.49
N THR A 36 -12.23 -4.86 -16.98
CA THR A 36 -13.27 -4.15 -17.73
C THR A 36 -13.20 -2.63 -17.57
N GLY A 37 -12.41 -2.11 -16.62
CA GLY A 37 -12.41 -0.71 -16.20
C GLY A 37 -13.67 -0.26 -15.44
N ASN A 38 -14.69 -1.12 -15.31
CA ASN A 38 -15.92 -0.85 -14.56
C ASN A 38 -16.23 -2.03 -13.62
N CYS A 39 -15.54 -2.02 -12.49
CA CYS A 39 -15.71 -3.01 -11.43
C CYS A 39 -16.41 -2.36 -10.24
N THR A 40 -17.36 -3.08 -9.68
CA THR A 40 -18.15 -2.66 -8.51
C THR A 40 -18.03 -3.74 -7.45
N PHE A 41 -18.05 -3.34 -6.17
CA PHE A 41 -18.06 -4.29 -5.06
C PHE A 41 -19.48 -4.46 -4.55
N PRO A 42 -19.86 -5.66 -4.05
CA PRO A 42 -21.14 -5.83 -3.38
C PRO A 42 -21.21 -4.90 -2.16
N LEU A 43 -22.30 -4.15 -2.07
CA LEU A 43 -22.55 -3.28 -0.91
C LEU A 43 -23.20 -4.10 0.20
N LEU A 44 -22.60 -4.02 1.38
CA LEU A 44 -23.05 -4.61 2.62
C LEU A 44 -23.42 -3.48 3.58
N GLN A 45 -24.40 -3.72 4.45
CA GLN A 45 -24.71 -2.78 5.51
C GLN A 45 -23.98 -3.22 6.79
N ASP A 46 -23.33 -2.28 7.47
CA ASP A 46 -22.70 -2.48 8.78
C ASP A 46 -23.72 -2.43 9.92
N VAL A 47 -23.30 -2.73 11.14
CA VAL A 47 -24.14 -2.67 12.35
C VAL A 47 -24.77 -1.28 12.53
N ASP A 48 -24.03 -0.23 12.17
CA ASP A 48 -24.48 1.16 12.25
C ASP A 48 -25.33 1.62 11.06
N GLY A 49 -25.69 0.71 10.14
CA GLY A 49 -26.44 1.06 8.94
C GLY A 49 -25.58 1.62 7.78
N ASN A 50 -24.27 1.74 7.97
CA ASN A 50 -23.35 2.28 6.98
C ASN A 50 -23.07 1.29 5.83
N LEU A 51 -22.82 1.79 4.63
CA LEU A 51 -22.46 0.96 3.47
C LEU A 51 -20.97 0.62 3.49
N VAL A 52 -20.66 -0.67 3.38
CA VAL A 52 -19.32 -1.25 3.40
C VAL A 52 -19.20 -2.21 2.23
N THR A 53 -18.08 -2.16 1.51
CA THR A 53 -17.80 -3.10 0.42
C THR A 53 -17.04 -4.32 0.87
N HIS A 54 -16.05 -4.12 1.74
CA HIS A 54 -15.19 -5.20 2.23
C HIS A 54 -14.58 -4.79 3.58
N ARG A 55 -13.96 -5.76 4.26
CA ARG A 55 -13.27 -5.55 5.53
C ARG A 55 -11.87 -6.17 5.46
N SER A 56 -10.89 -5.53 6.08
CA SER A 56 -9.52 -6.03 6.13
C SER A 56 -8.95 -5.87 7.53
N ILE A 57 -8.16 -6.84 7.97
CA ILE A 57 -7.27 -6.65 9.11
C ILE A 57 -6.22 -5.60 8.71
N GLY A 58 -5.90 -4.73 9.66
CA GLY A 58 -4.92 -3.68 9.51
C GLY A 58 -4.44 -3.17 10.85
N PHE A 59 -3.84 -2.00 10.82
CA PHE A 59 -3.37 -1.27 11.98
C PHE A 59 -4.28 -0.09 12.27
N CYS A 60 -4.57 0.14 13.53
CA CYS A 60 -5.25 1.33 14.02
C CYS A 60 -4.38 2.01 15.06
N THR A 61 -4.62 3.31 15.27
CA THR A 61 -4.01 4.05 16.37
C THR A 61 -5.04 4.62 17.31
N ARG A 62 -4.63 4.78 18.56
CA ARG A 62 -5.32 5.62 19.55
C ARG A 62 -4.27 6.42 20.29
N CYS A 63 -4.53 7.71 20.44
CA CYS A 63 -3.62 8.63 21.12
C CYS A 63 -4.35 9.35 22.25
N THR A 64 -3.66 9.56 23.36
CA THR A 64 -4.13 10.36 24.48
C THR A 64 -3.08 11.39 24.88
N ASP A 65 -3.57 12.55 25.31
CA ASP A 65 -2.70 13.60 25.84
C ASP A 65 -2.11 13.15 27.18
N ILE A 66 -0.81 13.31 27.33
CA ILE A 66 -0.09 13.07 28.59
C ILE A 66 0.71 14.30 29.03
N SER A 67 0.49 15.46 28.39
CA SER A 67 1.22 16.70 28.67
C SER A 67 1.08 17.14 30.13
N SER A 68 -0.11 16.98 30.72
CA SER A 68 -0.38 17.29 32.13
C SER A 68 0.38 16.40 33.12
N HIS A 69 0.89 15.26 32.67
CA HIS A 69 1.63 14.31 33.49
C HIS A 69 3.15 14.40 33.30
N VAL A 70 3.62 15.30 32.43
CA VAL A 70 5.06 15.57 32.30
C VAL A 70 5.51 16.39 33.51
N THR A 71 6.47 15.86 34.26
CA THR A 71 7.09 16.61 35.37
C THR A 71 8.36 17.28 34.88
N HIS A 72 8.59 18.52 35.31
CA HIS A 72 9.74 19.31 34.94
C HIS A 72 10.55 19.66 36.19
N ASN A 73 11.82 19.26 36.21
CA ASN A 73 12.76 19.61 37.27
C ASN A 73 13.92 20.39 36.66
N ILE A 74 14.21 21.56 37.23
CA ILE A 74 15.36 22.36 36.88
C ILE A 74 16.42 22.13 37.95
N THR A 75 17.62 21.74 37.52
CA THR A 75 18.80 21.67 38.38
C THR A 75 19.81 22.72 37.92
N GLU A 76 20.14 23.64 38.81
CA GLU A 76 21.18 24.65 38.59
C GLU A 76 22.53 24.02 38.94
N GLY A 77 23.43 23.94 37.96
CA GLY A 77 24.78 23.44 38.16
C GLY A 77 25.78 24.58 38.20
N GLU A 78 26.46 24.76 39.34
CA GLU A 78 27.65 25.60 39.39
C GLU A 78 28.78 24.92 38.61
N CYS A 79 29.13 25.44 37.43
CA CYS A 79 30.37 25.04 36.78
C CYS A 79 31.55 25.62 37.57
N GLN A 80 32.64 24.85 37.69
CA GLN A 80 33.87 25.32 38.34
C GLN A 80 34.56 26.49 37.60
N LEU A 81 34.02 26.91 36.45
CA LEU A 81 34.48 28.06 35.70
C LEU A 81 33.54 29.26 35.98
N PRO A 82 34.06 30.38 36.52
CA PRO A 82 33.25 31.51 37.01
C PRO A 82 32.51 32.32 35.93
N LEU A 83 32.51 31.85 34.68
CA LEU A 83 31.91 32.54 33.52
C LEU A 83 30.91 31.66 32.76
N LEU A 84 30.58 30.47 33.28
CA LEU A 84 29.65 29.55 32.62
C LEU A 84 28.58 29.13 33.64
N GLU A 85 27.38 29.64 33.47
CA GLU A 85 26.20 29.10 34.15
C GLU A 85 25.62 27.98 33.28
N SER A 86 25.38 26.82 33.90
CA SER A 86 24.71 25.71 33.25
C SER A 86 23.38 25.44 33.96
N LYS A 87 22.28 25.57 33.21
CA LYS A 87 20.96 25.16 33.70
C LYS A 87 20.59 23.86 33.00
N THR A 88 20.40 22.81 33.78
CA THR A 88 19.90 21.54 33.25
C THR A 88 18.42 21.43 33.53
N SER A 89 17.61 21.44 32.47
CA SER A 89 16.19 21.16 32.51
C SER A 89 15.97 19.67 32.28
N ALA A 90 15.24 19.01 33.16
CA ALA A 90 14.91 17.60 33.06
C ALA A 90 13.39 17.43 33.02
N TRP A 91 12.87 16.83 31.95
CA TRP A 91 11.48 16.42 31.84
C TRP A 91 11.37 14.92 32.05
N PHE A 92 10.40 14.50 32.85
CA PHE A 92 10.10 13.09 33.05
C PHE A 92 8.73 12.79 32.49
N LEU A 93 8.69 11.86 31.52
CA LEU A 93 7.43 11.31 31.05
C LEU A 93 6.89 10.32 32.08
N PRO A 94 5.58 10.06 32.08
CA PRO A 94 4.96 9.03 32.94
C PRO A 94 5.49 7.61 32.70
N SER A 95 6.16 7.37 31.56
CA SER A 95 6.88 6.13 31.30
C SER A 95 8.16 5.97 32.12
N GLY A 96 8.56 6.96 32.92
CA GLY A 96 9.84 7.00 33.63
C GLY A 96 11.01 7.52 32.77
N ARG A 97 10.76 7.75 31.48
CA ARG A 97 11.73 8.29 30.53
C ARG A 97 12.13 9.71 30.95
N LYS A 98 13.41 9.90 31.27
CA LYS A 98 14.00 11.20 31.59
C LYS A 98 14.64 11.80 30.35
N VAL A 99 14.17 12.96 29.94
CA VAL A 99 14.77 13.79 28.91
C VAL A 99 15.50 14.94 29.59
N THR A 100 16.78 15.10 29.29
CA THR A 100 17.57 16.22 29.80
C THR A 100 17.99 17.15 28.67
N GLN A 101 17.88 18.44 28.95
CA GLN A 101 18.44 19.51 28.14
C GLN A 101 19.37 20.33 29.02
N VAL A 102 20.61 20.43 28.58
CA VAL A 102 21.58 21.35 29.16
C VAL A 102 21.51 22.64 28.35
N VAL A 103 21.20 23.74 29.01
CA VAL A 103 21.32 25.08 28.45
C VAL A 103 22.62 25.65 29.01
N GLU A 104 23.61 25.79 28.13
CA GLU A 104 24.86 26.45 28.46
C GLU A 104 24.76 27.91 28.04
N THR A 105 24.97 28.82 29.00
CA THR A 105 25.04 30.25 28.72
C THR A 105 26.48 30.72 28.82
N SER A 106 27.05 31.12 27.68
CA SER A 106 28.40 31.70 27.64
C SER A 106 28.33 33.22 27.71
N HIS A 107 29.05 33.78 28.68
CA HIS A 107 29.23 35.23 28.80
C HIS A 107 30.37 35.67 27.88
N THR A 108 30.06 36.33 26.76
CA THR A 108 31.09 37.02 25.96
C THR A 108 31.04 38.52 26.24
N PRO A 109 32.18 39.24 26.20
CA PRO A 109 32.21 40.70 26.32
C PRO A 109 31.34 41.43 25.26
N SER A 110 31.01 40.74 24.17
CA SER A 110 30.17 41.20 23.05
C SER A 110 28.67 40.88 23.20
N GLY A 111 28.24 40.18 24.25
CA GLY A 111 26.85 39.79 24.48
C GLY A 111 26.69 38.32 24.91
N TYR A 112 25.45 37.93 25.17
CA TYR A 112 25.10 36.56 25.56
C TYR A 112 24.95 35.69 24.30
N LEU A 113 25.75 34.63 24.19
CA LEU A 113 25.45 33.54 23.25
C LEU A 113 24.78 32.43 24.06
N THR A 114 23.46 32.36 23.92
CA THR A 114 22.64 31.30 24.52
C THR A 114 22.36 30.28 23.42
N GLU A 115 22.87 29.06 23.56
CA GLU A 115 22.43 27.97 22.69
C GLU A 115 21.04 27.51 23.13
N VAL A 116 20.02 28.11 22.51
CA VAL A 116 18.64 27.72 22.75
C VAL A 116 18.28 26.66 21.70
N LEU A 117 18.12 25.41 22.16
CA LEU A 117 17.42 24.40 21.37
C LEU A 117 16.04 24.93 21.03
N THR A 118 15.79 25.06 19.73
CA THR A 118 14.52 25.60 19.24
C THR A 118 13.44 24.53 19.23
N ARG A 119 13.84 23.28 18.97
CA ARG A 119 12.95 22.12 18.93
C ARG A 119 13.64 20.87 19.41
N PHE A 120 12.90 20.12 20.20
CA PHE A 120 13.28 18.80 20.68
C PHE A 120 12.10 17.84 20.51
N LEU A 121 12.39 16.63 20.03
CA LEU A 121 11.44 15.52 19.93
C LEU A 121 12.10 14.29 20.55
N ASP A 122 11.45 13.66 21.53
CA ASP A 122 11.83 12.34 22.05
C ASP A 122 10.68 11.38 21.86
N VAL A 123 11.02 10.18 21.42
CA VAL A 123 10.08 9.10 21.20
C VAL A 123 10.58 7.91 22.00
N SER A 124 9.80 7.54 23.02
CA SER A 124 10.05 6.37 23.86
C SER A 124 9.06 5.27 23.53
N THR A 125 9.58 4.04 23.44
CA THR A 125 8.81 2.81 23.26
C THR A 125 8.78 1.95 24.51
N GLU A 126 9.34 2.46 25.61
CA GLU A 126 9.26 1.85 26.93
C GLU A 126 7.80 1.83 27.36
N ALA A 127 7.37 0.68 27.92
CA ALA A 127 5.99 0.50 28.33
C ALA A 127 5.62 1.65 29.29
N PRO A 128 4.69 2.54 28.92
CA PRO A 128 4.30 3.60 29.83
C PRO A 128 3.77 2.92 31.08
N GLY A 129 4.33 3.25 32.24
CA GLY A 129 3.70 2.90 33.51
C GLY A 129 2.27 3.42 33.43
N VAL A 130 1.28 2.54 33.39
CA VAL A 130 -0.11 2.91 33.13
C VAL A 130 -0.75 3.57 34.37
N GLU A 131 0.05 3.78 35.41
CA GLU A 131 -0.34 4.34 36.70
C GLU A 131 -0.89 5.77 36.59
N TRP A 132 -0.46 6.55 35.58
CA TRP A 132 -1.04 7.88 35.31
C TRP A 132 -2.47 7.81 34.76
N ALA A 133 -2.88 6.66 34.24
CA ALA A 133 -4.15 6.50 33.53
C ALA A 133 -5.34 6.20 34.46
N ASP A 134 -5.22 6.47 35.77
CA ASP A 134 -6.31 6.38 36.76
C ASP A 134 -7.47 7.38 36.51
N SER A 135 -7.43 8.11 35.40
CA SER A 135 -8.49 9.00 35.00
C SER A 135 -9.72 8.21 34.53
N THR A 136 -10.90 8.57 35.02
CA THR A 136 -12.21 8.06 34.56
C THR A 136 -12.62 8.60 33.17
N SER A 137 -11.71 9.27 32.46
CA SER A 137 -12.02 9.84 31.15
C SER A 137 -12.22 8.73 30.11
N GLY A 138 -13.30 8.82 29.32
CA GLY A 138 -13.65 7.79 28.35
C GLY A 138 -12.55 7.52 27.31
N ASP A 139 -11.80 8.57 26.93
CA ASP A 139 -10.71 8.49 25.96
C ASP A 139 -9.52 7.68 26.50
N VAL A 140 -9.18 7.87 27.78
CA VAL A 140 -8.12 7.09 28.44
C VAL A 140 -8.53 5.63 28.54
N MET A 141 -9.77 5.32 28.92
CA MET A 141 -10.23 3.93 28.97
C MET A 141 -10.16 3.23 27.61
N GLN A 142 -10.48 3.95 26.53
CA GLN A 142 -10.36 3.46 25.16
C GLN A 142 -8.90 3.23 24.74
N TYR A 143 -8.00 4.12 25.14
CA TYR A 143 -6.56 3.95 24.95
C TYR A 143 -6.05 2.71 25.69
N LEU A 144 -6.45 2.52 26.95
CA LEU A 144 -6.05 1.38 27.78
C LEU A 144 -6.55 0.03 27.25
N SER A 145 -7.76 -0.01 26.70
CA SER A 145 -8.29 -1.22 26.04
C SER A 145 -7.41 -1.63 24.86
N ALA A 146 -7.06 -0.66 24.01
CA ALA A 146 -6.25 -0.88 22.82
C ALA A 146 -4.78 -1.20 23.15
N SER A 147 -4.21 -0.55 24.17
CA SER A 147 -2.80 -0.70 24.53
C SER A 147 -2.41 -2.09 25.04
N LYS A 148 -3.39 -2.88 25.53
CA LYS A 148 -3.20 -4.25 26.03
C LYS A 148 -2.73 -5.22 24.95
N TYR A 149 -3.19 -5.04 23.71
CA TYR A 149 -2.94 -5.95 22.58
C TYR A 149 -2.22 -5.25 21.43
N ALA A 150 -1.58 -4.13 21.73
CA ALA A 150 -0.88 -3.33 20.75
C ALA A 150 0.42 -3.97 20.28
N TYR A 151 0.79 -3.73 19.02
CA TYR A 151 2.15 -3.97 18.55
C TYR A 151 3.12 -3.12 19.37
N ILE A 152 2.77 -1.87 19.60
CA ILE A 152 3.61 -0.94 20.32
C ILE A 152 2.81 0.17 20.98
N ASN A 153 3.23 0.55 22.19
CA ASN A 153 2.83 1.77 22.86
C ASN A 153 4.02 2.73 22.80
N VAL A 154 3.76 3.97 22.39
CA VAL A 154 4.78 4.98 22.13
C VAL A 154 4.41 6.23 22.88
N SER A 155 5.36 6.79 23.63
CA SER A 155 5.23 8.10 24.25
C SER A 155 6.08 9.08 23.46
N ILE A 156 5.43 10.09 22.89
CA ILE A 156 6.04 11.12 22.06
C ILE A 156 6.01 12.42 22.87
N MET A 157 7.15 13.04 23.06
CA MET A 157 7.24 14.36 23.68
C MET A 157 7.94 15.33 22.73
N SER A 158 7.31 16.46 22.50
CA SER A 158 7.86 17.58 21.76
C SER A 158 7.94 18.81 22.65
N ILE A 159 9.10 19.48 22.61
CA ILE A 159 9.32 20.75 23.27
C ILE A 159 9.55 21.78 22.17
N ASN A 160 8.63 22.73 22.06
CA ASN A 160 8.77 23.88 21.18
C ASN A 160 9.03 25.10 22.05
N ASN A 161 10.23 25.66 21.93
CA ASN A 161 10.59 26.88 22.65
C ASN A 161 10.30 28.07 21.73
N PHE A 162 9.09 28.61 21.80
CA PHE A 162 8.76 29.84 21.07
C PHE A 162 9.01 31.04 21.98
N THR A 163 10.12 31.74 21.76
CA THR A 163 10.10 33.18 21.51
C THR A 163 11.42 33.62 20.88
N ALA A 164 11.36 34.06 19.62
CA ALA A 164 12.38 34.90 18.99
C ALA A 164 12.24 36.40 19.40
N ASP A 165 11.23 36.73 20.22
CA ASP A 165 10.90 38.11 20.64
C ASP A 165 10.71 38.20 22.17
N MET A 166 11.73 37.86 22.97
CA MET A 166 11.71 38.10 24.42
C MET A 166 12.91 38.97 24.85
N PRO A 167 12.69 40.24 25.26
CA PRO A 167 13.77 41.15 25.65
C PRO A 167 14.43 40.88 27.01
N SER A 168 14.07 39.84 27.76
CA SER A 168 14.68 39.59 29.09
C SER A 168 14.58 38.11 29.52
N ILE A 169 15.74 37.47 29.65
CA ILE A 169 15.95 36.01 29.76
C ILE A 169 15.79 35.47 31.19
N SER A 170 15.75 36.30 32.24
CA SER A 170 15.89 35.79 33.61
C SER A 170 14.62 35.19 34.24
N ASP A 171 13.42 35.70 33.91
CA ASP A 171 12.20 35.39 34.67
C ASP A 171 11.11 34.67 33.86
N SER A 172 11.30 34.45 32.55
CA SER A 172 10.25 33.92 31.65
C SER A 172 10.50 32.53 31.08
N LEU A 173 11.70 31.94 31.30
CA LEU A 173 12.01 30.59 30.81
C LEU A 173 11.07 29.52 31.41
N ASP A 174 10.62 29.74 32.65
CA ASP A 174 9.72 28.82 33.35
C ASP A 174 8.29 28.77 32.77
N ASN A 175 7.90 29.77 31.97
CA ASN A 175 6.54 29.90 31.42
C ASN A 175 6.46 29.78 29.88
N ALA A 176 7.60 29.72 29.16
CA ALA A 176 7.63 29.83 27.70
C ALA A 176 7.75 28.49 26.94
N ALA A 177 8.22 27.42 27.59
CA ALA A 177 8.35 26.12 26.95
C ALA A 177 6.99 25.41 26.89
N THR A 178 6.33 25.45 25.73
CA THR A 178 5.16 24.61 25.47
C THR A 178 5.63 23.18 25.26
N VAL A 179 5.43 22.35 26.29
CA VAL A 179 5.64 20.89 26.21
C VAL A 179 4.35 20.25 25.75
N ALA A 180 4.41 19.55 24.62
CA ALA A 180 3.33 18.70 24.14
C ALA A 180 3.79 17.24 24.26
N ALA A 181 3.05 16.42 25.00
CA ALA A 181 3.32 15.01 25.14
C ALA A 181 2.08 14.18 24.84
N THR A 182 2.23 13.12 24.06
CA THR A 182 1.12 12.27 23.63
C THR A 182 1.56 10.81 23.71
N SER A 183 0.69 9.96 24.27
CA SER A 183 0.89 8.51 24.27
C SER A 183 0.00 7.90 23.20
N CYS A 184 0.60 7.20 22.24
CA CYS A 184 -0.09 6.56 21.13
C CYS A 184 0.12 5.04 21.16
N THR A 185 -0.94 4.30 20.91
CA THR A 185 -0.91 2.85 20.79
C THR A 185 -1.21 2.44 19.36
N LEU A 186 -0.38 1.56 18.80
CA LEU A 186 -0.58 0.98 17.47
C LEU A 186 -0.99 -0.48 17.65
N TYR A 187 -2.23 -0.80 17.29
CA TYR A 187 -2.84 -2.10 17.57
C TYR A 187 -3.53 -2.69 16.33
N PRO A 188 -3.68 -4.03 16.27
CA PRO A 188 -4.41 -4.66 15.19
C PRO A 188 -5.91 -4.40 15.28
N CYS A 189 -6.51 -4.08 14.15
CA CYS A 189 -7.94 -3.82 14.05
C CYS A 189 -8.51 -4.35 12.73
N LEU A 190 -9.81 -4.60 12.73
CA LEU A 190 -10.59 -4.87 11.53
C LEU A 190 -11.13 -3.53 11.03
N LYS A 191 -10.74 -3.15 9.82
CA LYS A 191 -11.20 -1.93 9.15
C LYS A 191 -12.27 -2.28 8.13
N SER A 192 -13.37 -1.54 8.15
CA SER A 192 -14.44 -1.62 7.15
C SER A 192 -14.30 -0.50 6.16
N TYR A 193 -14.30 -0.82 4.87
CA TYR A 193 -14.09 0.15 3.80
C TYR A 193 -15.28 0.22 2.87
N LEU A 194 -15.55 1.42 2.37
CA LEU A 194 -16.36 1.69 1.19
C LEU A 194 -15.40 1.94 0.02
N ALA A 195 -15.27 0.96 -0.87
CA ALA A 195 -14.38 1.02 -2.01
C ALA A 195 -15.12 1.45 -3.27
N THR A 196 -14.47 2.29 -4.05
CA THR A 196 -14.89 2.75 -5.37
C THR A 196 -13.73 2.60 -6.35
N ILE A 197 -14.03 2.26 -7.60
CA ILE A 197 -13.01 2.13 -8.65
C ILE A 197 -13.25 3.24 -9.65
N GLU A 198 -12.30 4.16 -9.76
CA GLU A 198 -12.33 5.28 -10.71
C GLU A 198 -11.09 5.20 -11.60
N GLY A 199 -11.27 5.06 -12.91
CA GLY A 199 -10.15 5.04 -13.86
C GLY A 199 -9.13 3.92 -13.59
N ALA A 200 -9.59 2.74 -13.16
CA ALA A 200 -8.78 1.60 -12.71
C ALA A 200 -7.98 1.83 -11.41
N ALA A 201 -8.14 2.96 -10.73
CA ALA A 201 -7.60 3.18 -9.39
C ALA A 201 -8.63 2.83 -8.33
N LEU A 202 -8.20 2.10 -7.30
CA LEU A 202 -9.00 1.80 -6.11
C LEU A 202 -8.97 2.98 -5.14
N SER A 203 -10.13 3.52 -4.83
CA SER A 203 -10.32 4.56 -3.80
C SER A 203 -11.14 3.98 -2.66
N GLU A 204 -10.53 3.88 -1.49
CA GLU A 204 -11.15 3.32 -0.29
C GLU A 204 -11.43 4.44 0.72
N LYS A 205 -12.66 4.47 1.24
CA LYS A 205 -13.05 5.30 2.36
C LYS A 205 -13.25 4.43 3.59
N LEU A 206 -12.53 4.72 4.67
CA LEU A 206 -12.72 4.06 5.96
C LEU A 206 -14.12 4.42 6.52
N VAL A 207 -14.87 3.40 6.93
CA VAL A 207 -16.24 3.53 7.44
C VAL A 207 -16.28 3.28 8.94
N SER A 208 -15.71 2.15 9.38
CA SER A 208 -15.70 1.73 10.78
C SER A 208 -14.45 0.93 11.09
N THR A 209 -14.08 0.86 12.37
CA THR A 209 -12.97 0.06 12.88
C THR A 209 -13.40 -0.71 14.12
N SER A 210 -12.92 -1.95 14.25
CA SER A 210 -13.12 -2.76 15.46
C SER A 210 -11.80 -3.39 15.92
N GLU A 211 -11.58 -3.42 17.22
CA GLU A 211 -10.37 -4.02 17.82
C GLU A 211 -10.34 -5.53 17.59
N LEU A 212 -9.18 -6.07 17.22
CA LEU A 212 -8.94 -7.52 17.34
C LEU A 212 -8.61 -7.84 18.80
N ARG A 213 -9.12 -8.98 19.30
CA ARG A 213 -8.85 -9.41 20.68
C ARG A 213 -8.27 -10.82 20.69
N PRO A 214 -7.41 -11.17 21.65
CA PRO A 214 -6.92 -12.53 21.77
C PRO A 214 -8.04 -13.46 22.24
N TYR A 215 -8.12 -14.66 21.66
CA TYR A 215 -9.03 -15.72 22.11
C TYR A 215 -8.20 -16.92 22.57
N GLY A 216 -8.54 -17.47 23.74
CA GLY A 216 -7.74 -18.50 24.41
C GLY A 216 -7.96 -19.92 23.89
N ASP A 217 -9.13 -20.18 23.30
CA ASP A 217 -9.61 -21.55 23.08
C ASP A 217 -9.64 -21.99 21.61
N VAL A 218 -9.12 -21.18 20.68
CA VAL A 218 -9.32 -21.45 19.24
C VAL A 218 -8.38 -22.55 18.72
N LEU A 219 -7.40 -22.97 19.52
CA LEU A 219 -6.55 -24.12 19.17
C LEU A 219 -6.50 -25.14 20.32
N PRO A 220 -7.12 -26.33 20.14
CA PRO A 220 -6.82 -27.46 21.02
C PRO A 220 -5.37 -27.86 20.80
N LYS A 221 -4.51 -27.59 21.79
CA LYS A 221 -3.23 -28.27 22.02
C LYS A 221 -2.41 -28.56 20.75
N MET A 222 -1.75 -27.56 20.18
CA MET A 222 -0.45 -27.79 19.52
C MET A 222 0.68 -27.57 20.52
N VAL A 223 0.59 -28.24 21.67
CA VAL A 223 1.80 -28.73 22.33
C VAL A 223 2.26 -29.88 21.45
N SER A 224 3.17 -29.58 20.52
CA SER A 224 4.20 -30.56 20.17
C SER A 224 4.65 -31.22 21.49
N PRO A 225 4.83 -32.54 21.56
CA PRO A 225 5.39 -33.19 22.74
C PRO A 225 6.88 -32.84 22.86
N TYR A 226 7.19 -31.56 22.98
CA TYR A 226 8.40 -31.09 23.62
C TYR A 226 8.04 -30.94 25.09
N GLU A 227 8.21 -32.04 25.80
CA GLU A 227 8.22 -32.15 27.25
C GLU A 227 9.37 -31.28 27.78
N SER A 228 9.21 -29.94 27.73
CA SER A 228 10.09 -29.04 28.45
C SER A 228 9.66 -29.08 29.91
N GLN A 229 10.35 -29.90 30.70
CA GLN A 229 10.43 -29.76 32.14
C GLN A 229 10.73 -28.29 32.49
N GLY A 230 9.78 -27.63 33.14
CA GLY A 230 9.95 -26.30 33.72
C GLY A 230 9.26 -25.18 32.95
N ASP A 231 8.12 -24.74 33.48
CA ASP A 231 7.66 -23.35 33.51
C ASP A 231 7.74 -22.55 32.19
N GLN A 232 7.21 -23.11 31.10
CA GLN A 232 7.10 -22.40 29.82
C GLN A 232 5.66 -21.92 29.56
N VAL A 233 5.57 -20.60 29.34
CA VAL A 233 4.37 -19.83 29.03
C VAL A 233 3.76 -20.34 27.72
N VAL A 234 2.52 -20.83 27.81
CA VAL A 234 1.72 -21.31 26.67
C VAL A 234 1.22 -20.08 25.90
N PHE A 235 1.78 -19.82 24.72
CA PHE A 235 1.31 -18.78 23.80
C PHE A 235 0.65 -19.39 22.56
N PRO A 236 -0.69 -19.51 22.54
CA PRO A 236 -1.42 -19.50 21.29
C PRO A 236 -2.73 -18.73 21.47
N SER A 237 -2.73 -17.42 21.22
CA SER A 237 -4.01 -16.74 21.05
C SER A 237 -3.95 -15.94 19.77
N ASP A 238 -4.54 -16.49 18.72
CA ASP A 238 -4.84 -15.72 17.51
C ASP A 238 -5.63 -14.48 17.93
N MET A 239 -5.27 -13.35 17.33
CA MET A 239 -6.04 -12.14 17.50
C MET A 239 -7.21 -12.22 16.53
N ILE A 240 -8.43 -12.29 17.07
CA ILE A 240 -9.63 -12.51 16.28
C ILE A 240 -10.57 -11.33 16.44
N SER A 241 -11.20 -10.94 15.33
CA SER A 241 -12.36 -10.08 15.30
C SER A 241 -13.50 -10.81 14.63
N VAL A 242 -14.71 -10.67 15.18
CA VAL A 242 -15.92 -11.29 14.63
C VAL A 242 -16.65 -10.26 13.79
N ARG A 243 -16.90 -10.60 12.53
CA ARG A 243 -17.67 -9.77 11.61
C ARG A 243 -19.15 -9.83 11.96
N THR A 244 -19.75 -8.65 12.16
CA THR A 244 -21.19 -8.49 12.26
C THR A 244 -21.62 -7.24 11.46
N PRO A 245 -22.73 -7.29 10.69
CA PRO A 245 -23.42 -8.50 10.28
C PRO A 245 -22.57 -9.34 9.30
N CYS A 246 -22.77 -10.64 9.33
CA CYS A 246 -22.08 -11.61 8.50
C CYS A 246 -23.06 -12.35 7.59
N ILE A 247 -22.65 -12.67 6.37
CA ILE A 247 -23.50 -13.38 5.41
C ILE A 247 -22.93 -14.78 5.22
N VAL A 248 -23.69 -15.80 5.61
CA VAL A 248 -23.34 -17.21 5.38
C VAL A 248 -24.41 -17.81 4.49
N GLY A 249 -24.02 -18.19 3.28
CA GLY A 249 -24.95 -18.55 2.21
C GLY A 249 -25.82 -17.37 1.78
N ARG A 250 -27.14 -17.46 2.00
CA ARG A 250 -28.13 -16.40 1.67
C ARG A 250 -28.77 -15.74 2.89
N ARG A 251 -28.25 -16.03 4.09
CA ARG A 251 -28.79 -15.49 5.35
C ARG A 251 -27.78 -14.55 5.99
N THR A 252 -28.30 -13.43 6.48
CA THR A 252 -27.53 -12.43 7.23
C THR A 252 -27.67 -12.74 8.72
N TYR A 253 -26.53 -12.90 9.39
CA TYR A 253 -26.41 -13.13 10.81
C TYR A 253 -25.89 -11.85 11.49
N THR A 254 -26.61 -11.41 12.52
CA THR A 254 -26.28 -10.28 13.40
C THR A 254 -25.63 -10.81 14.69
N ALA A 255 -25.10 -9.92 15.54
CA ALA A 255 -24.50 -10.32 16.82
C ALA A 255 -25.45 -11.17 17.71
N GLU A 256 -26.77 -10.98 17.58
CA GLU A 256 -27.79 -11.68 18.36
C GLU A 256 -28.04 -13.12 17.91
N ASN A 257 -27.89 -13.42 16.62
CA ASN A 257 -28.22 -14.73 16.05
C ASN A 257 -27.00 -15.47 15.48
N LEU A 258 -25.79 -14.91 15.60
CA LEU A 258 -24.56 -15.47 15.05
C LEU A 258 -24.26 -16.89 15.56
N SER A 259 -24.65 -17.17 16.80
CA SER A 259 -24.54 -18.49 17.44
C SER A 259 -25.44 -19.57 16.80
N THR A 260 -26.46 -19.18 16.04
CA THR A 260 -27.37 -20.11 15.34
C THR A 260 -26.91 -20.44 13.92
N ALA A 261 -25.81 -19.85 13.46
CA ALA A 261 -25.28 -20.08 12.13
C ALA A 261 -24.77 -21.52 11.97
N PRO A 262 -24.98 -22.16 10.80
CA PRO A 262 -24.47 -23.50 10.56
C PRO A 262 -22.94 -23.50 10.61
N GLY A 263 -22.37 -24.45 11.34
CA GLY A 263 -20.91 -24.57 11.49
C GLY A 263 -20.28 -23.56 12.45
N SER A 264 -21.06 -22.89 13.31
CA SER A 264 -20.52 -21.96 14.31
C SER A 264 -19.51 -22.62 15.25
N ILE A 265 -18.37 -21.97 15.45
CA ILE A 265 -17.34 -22.34 16.42
C ILE A 265 -17.47 -21.42 17.62
N THR A 266 -17.47 -21.98 18.83
CA THR A 266 -17.44 -21.20 20.08
C THR A 266 -16.01 -20.84 20.42
N LEU A 267 -15.74 -19.54 20.50
CA LEU A 267 -14.47 -18.97 20.93
C LEU A 267 -14.66 -18.41 22.33
N SER A 268 -13.74 -18.73 23.24
CA SER A 268 -13.71 -18.11 24.56
C SER A 268 -12.64 -17.03 24.63
N ARG A 269 -12.95 -15.96 25.36
CA ARG A 269 -12.03 -14.88 25.67
C ARG A 269 -12.21 -14.47 27.10
N ARG A 270 -11.12 -14.21 27.82
CA ARG A 270 -11.21 -13.50 29.11
C ARG A 270 -11.42 -12.01 28.89
N ASP A 271 -12.45 -11.45 29.50
CA ASP A 271 -12.70 -10.02 29.46
C ASP A 271 -11.98 -9.32 30.60
N PHE A 272 -10.80 -8.75 30.29
CA PHE A 272 -10.01 -7.99 31.24
C PHE A 272 -10.64 -6.63 31.60
N GLY A 273 -11.80 -6.31 31.00
CA GLY A 273 -12.47 -5.04 31.16
C GLY A 273 -11.54 -3.87 30.87
N ALA A 274 -11.90 -2.73 31.43
CA ALA A 274 -11.16 -1.50 31.27
C ALA A 274 -10.04 -1.31 32.32
N THR A 275 -9.75 -2.35 33.12
CA THR A 275 -8.73 -2.25 34.19
C THR A 275 -7.35 -1.95 33.62
N ALA A 276 -6.67 -0.95 34.20
CA ALA A 276 -5.34 -0.49 33.82
C ALA A 276 -4.21 -1.48 34.17
N ALA A 277 -4.54 -2.55 34.91
CA ALA A 277 -3.54 -3.53 35.33
C ALA A 277 -2.87 -4.18 34.11
N PRO A 278 -1.53 -4.25 34.07
CA PRO A 278 -0.84 -5.01 33.05
C PRO A 278 -1.37 -6.45 33.09
N VAL A 279 -1.68 -7.01 31.92
CA VAL A 279 -2.14 -8.40 31.80
C VAL A 279 -0.97 -9.29 32.20
N SER A 280 -0.85 -9.57 33.50
CA SER A 280 -0.02 -10.66 33.98
C SER A 280 -0.73 -11.94 33.56
N MET A 281 -0.14 -12.72 32.66
CA MET A 281 -0.75 -13.98 32.19
C MET A 281 -0.88 -15.04 33.30
N VAL A 282 -0.41 -14.75 34.51
CA VAL A 282 -0.52 -15.63 35.67
C VAL A 282 -1.68 -15.16 36.57
N TYR A 283 -2.90 -15.48 36.15
CA TYR A 283 -4.06 -15.39 37.05
C TYR A 283 -4.31 -16.75 37.69
N ASN A 284 -4.03 -16.87 38.99
CA ASN A 284 -4.53 -17.99 39.78
C ASN A 284 -6.06 -17.88 39.88
N GLY A 285 -6.77 -18.98 39.65
CA GLY A 285 -8.16 -19.07 39.20
C GLY A 285 -9.25 -18.34 40.00
N GLU A 286 -8.95 -17.69 41.12
CA GLU A 286 -9.91 -16.85 41.86
C GLU A 286 -9.95 -15.39 41.38
N ASN A 287 -8.87 -14.87 40.79
CA ASN A 287 -8.79 -13.47 40.29
C ASN A 287 -8.84 -13.38 38.75
N ALA A 288 -9.16 -14.48 38.08
CA ALA A 288 -9.24 -14.49 36.63
C ALA A 288 -10.45 -13.64 36.17
N PRO A 289 -10.30 -12.79 35.14
CA PRO A 289 -11.42 -12.07 34.57
C PRO A 289 -12.47 -13.05 34.03
N PRO A 290 -13.76 -12.65 33.99
CA PRO A 290 -14.83 -13.50 33.49
C PRO A 290 -14.57 -13.90 32.03
N GLU A 291 -14.91 -15.14 31.73
CA GLU A 291 -14.83 -15.68 30.38
C GLU A 291 -16.09 -15.31 29.58
N VAL A 292 -15.87 -14.76 28.39
CA VAL A 292 -16.90 -14.36 27.44
C VAL A 292 -16.80 -15.29 26.24
N ASN A 293 -17.86 -16.06 26.04
CA ASN A 293 -17.97 -17.00 24.93
C ASN A 293 -18.71 -16.34 23.77
N ILE A 294 -18.11 -16.41 22.57
CA ILE A 294 -18.69 -15.89 21.33
C ILE A 294 -18.70 -17.03 20.32
N SER A 295 -19.87 -17.39 19.82
CA SER A 295 -20.02 -18.41 18.77
C SER A 295 -20.23 -17.75 17.41
N ALA A 296 -19.36 -18.08 16.45
CA ALA A 296 -19.45 -17.53 15.09
C ALA A 296 -18.99 -18.55 14.05
N PRO A 297 -19.57 -18.55 12.85
CA PRO A 297 -19.14 -19.44 11.78
C PRO A 297 -17.81 -18.96 11.18
N PRO A 298 -16.97 -19.86 10.65
CA PRO A 298 -15.60 -19.55 10.23
C PRO A 298 -15.51 -18.40 9.21
N GLU A 299 -16.49 -18.26 8.33
CA GLU A 299 -16.55 -17.21 7.30
C GLU A 299 -16.71 -15.80 7.88
N CYS A 300 -17.07 -15.69 9.16
CA CYS A 300 -17.22 -14.43 9.88
C CYS A 300 -16.01 -14.10 10.75
N LEU A 301 -15.02 -14.98 10.83
CA LEU A 301 -13.86 -14.82 11.70
C LEU A 301 -12.70 -14.21 10.92
N TYR A 302 -12.20 -13.09 11.42
CA TYR A 302 -10.97 -12.46 10.94
C TYR A 302 -9.90 -12.74 11.98
N ALA A 303 -8.98 -13.64 11.65
CA ALA A 303 -7.87 -14.01 12.52
C ALA A 303 -6.55 -13.44 11.99
N LEU A 304 -5.75 -12.92 12.90
CA LEU A 304 -4.35 -12.60 12.69
C LEU A 304 -3.52 -13.60 13.52
N ASP A 305 -2.70 -14.39 12.83
CA ASP A 305 -1.75 -15.30 13.47
C ASP A 305 -0.77 -14.49 14.33
N HIS A 306 -0.76 -14.82 15.61
CA HIS A 306 -0.17 -14.01 16.66
C HIS A 306 1.31 -14.28 16.89
N CYS A 307 1.88 -15.41 16.46
CA CYS A 307 3.17 -15.82 17.03
C CYS A 307 4.40 -15.18 16.37
N ASP A 308 4.62 -15.37 15.07
CA ASP A 308 5.92 -14.99 14.49
C ASP A 308 5.94 -13.55 13.97
N TRP A 309 4.91 -13.19 13.18
CA TRP A 309 4.88 -11.87 12.56
C TRP A 309 4.60 -10.76 13.57
N PHE A 310 3.69 -10.96 14.52
CA PHE A 310 3.36 -9.96 15.53
C PHE A 310 4.57 -9.66 16.43
N VAL A 311 5.25 -10.69 16.93
CA VAL A 311 6.44 -10.54 17.79
C VAL A 311 7.57 -9.90 17.01
N GLY A 312 7.81 -10.33 15.76
CA GLY A 312 8.79 -9.72 14.87
C GLY A 312 8.49 -8.25 14.60
N ALA A 313 7.22 -7.90 14.38
CA ALA A 313 6.79 -6.54 14.07
C ALA A 313 6.93 -5.64 15.30
N GLN A 314 6.51 -6.14 16.47
CA GLN A 314 6.68 -5.45 17.74
C GLN A 314 8.16 -5.16 18.05
N ALA A 315 9.03 -6.17 17.92
CA ALA A 315 10.46 -6.00 18.15
C ALA A 315 11.08 -4.96 17.19
N PHE A 316 10.70 -5.02 15.90
CA PHE A 316 11.19 -4.08 14.91
C PHE A 316 10.67 -2.66 15.14
N LEU A 317 9.38 -2.49 15.40
CA LEU A 317 8.76 -1.19 15.69
C LEU A 317 9.36 -0.54 16.93
N ARG A 318 9.66 -1.32 17.99
CA ARG A 318 10.31 -0.79 19.21
C ARG A 318 11.66 -0.16 18.92
N GLY A 319 12.47 -0.78 18.07
CA GLY A 319 13.76 -0.22 17.64
C GLY A 319 13.60 0.93 16.64
N ALA A 320 12.67 0.83 15.70
CA ALA A 320 12.49 1.82 14.64
C ALA A 320 11.91 3.15 15.12
N LEU A 321 11.03 3.12 16.12
CA LEU A 321 10.34 4.30 16.64
C LEU A 321 11.12 5.00 17.76
N ARG A 322 12.02 4.29 18.45
CA ARG A 322 12.79 4.85 19.57
C ARG A 322 13.88 5.79 19.07
N GLY A 323 13.95 6.98 19.65
CA GLY A 323 15.05 7.92 19.37
C GLY A 323 14.67 9.36 19.71
N SER A 324 15.61 10.26 19.44
CA SER A 324 15.41 11.69 19.66
C SER A 324 15.93 12.53 18.49
N CYS A 325 15.29 13.66 18.26
CA CYS A 325 15.70 14.68 17.30
C CYS A 325 15.87 16.03 17.99
N ARG A 326 16.99 16.69 17.67
CA ARG A 326 17.34 18.00 18.21
C ARG A 326 17.61 18.97 17.07
N LYS A 327 17.06 20.19 17.19
CA LYS A 327 17.38 21.30 16.28
C LYS A 327 17.98 22.47 17.07
N SER A 328 19.29 22.65 16.95
CA SER A 328 19.99 23.82 17.48
C SER A 328 19.77 25.03 16.58
N SER A 329 19.70 26.22 17.18
CA SER A 329 19.67 27.51 16.46
C SER A 329 21.05 28.07 16.16
N VAL A 330 22.07 27.70 16.95
CA VAL A 330 23.37 28.39 16.97
C VAL A 330 24.28 27.93 15.86
N PHE A 331 24.12 26.70 15.41
CA PHE A 331 24.84 26.17 14.25
C PHE A 331 23.82 25.85 13.17
N SER A 332 24.00 26.40 11.96
CA SER A 332 23.23 26.03 10.77
C SER A 332 23.47 24.59 10.30
N LEU A 333 24.06 23.75 11.15
CA LEU A 333 24.12 22.31 10.99
C LEU A 333 22.67 21.80 11.09
N GLY A 334 22.26 20.93 10.16
CA GLY A 334 20.89 20.43 10.07
C GLY A 334 20.38 19.78 11.37
N SER A 335 19.10 19.41 11.40
CA SER A 335 18.53 18.65 12.52
C SER A 335 19.37 17.39 12.80
N LEU A 336 19.85 17.26 14.04
CA LEU A 336 20.57 16.06 14.48
C LEU A 336 19.55 15.10 15.07
N CYS A 337 19.32 13.99 14.38
CA CYS A 337 18.42 12.93 14.82
C CYS A 337 19.24 11.67 15.08
N GLN A 338 19.02 11.05 16.23
CA GLN A 338 19.77 9.89 16.68
C GLN A 338 18.81 8.83 17.23
N THR A 339 19.00 7.59 16.81
CA THR A 339 18.37 6.43 17.45
C THR A 339 19.08 6.13 18.77
N ASP A 340 18.31 5.87 19.81
CA ASP A 340 18.84 5.33 21.07
C ASP A 340 19.18 3.85 20.84
N LEU A 341 20.32 3.59 20.21
CA LEU A 341 21.00 2.31 20.42
C LEU A 341 21.36 2.27 21.91
N ASP A 342 21.17 1.12 22.58
CA ASP A 342 21.33 0.89 24.02
C ASP A 342 22.73 1.27 24.56
N ALA A 343 23.03 2.56 24.55
CA ALA A 343 24.12 3.17 25.25
C ALA A 343 23.61 3.51 26.65
N PRO A 344 24.31 3.11 27.72
CA PRO A 344 23.96 3.52 29.07
C PRO A 344 23.81 5.05 29.10
N SER A 345 22.81 5.51 29.84
CA SER A 345 22.26 6.87 29.92
C SER A 345 23.21 7.95 30.49
N THR A 346 24.51 7.84 30.21
CA THR A 346 25.56 8.78 30.57
C THR A 346 26.31 9.24 29.32
N LEU A 347 25.62 9.91 28.40
CA LEU A 347 26.27 10.73 27.38
C LEU A 347 26.44 12.13 27.96
N SER A 348 27.53 12.31 28.70
CA SER A 348 28.13 13.63 28.89
C SER A 348 28.56 14.15 27.53
N SER A 349 28.08 15.33 27.14
CA SER A 349 28.57 16.11 26.01
C SER A 349 30.04 16.50 26.24
N SER A 350 30.97 15.62 25.93
CA SER A 350 32.38 16.00 25.81
C SER A 350 32.62 16.49 24.39
N SER A 351 32.42 17.79 24.17
CA SER A 351 33.06 18.52 23.08
C SER A 351 34.57 18.62 23.38
N SER A 352 35.30 17.52 23.16
CA SER A 352 36.76 17.52 23.14
C SER A 352 37.25 17.36 21.72
N SER A 353 37.56 18.49 21.10
CA SER A 353 38.46 18.57 19.96
C SER A 353 39.85 18.08 20.37
N THR A 354 40.09 16.78 20.30
CA THR A 354 41.45 16.22 20.31
C THR A 354 41.59 15.20 19.20
N LEU A 355 42.38 15.57 18.19
CA LEU A 355 42.97 14.66 17.21
C LEU A 355 43.74 13.54 17.94
N ALA A 356 43.09 12.41 18.18
CA ALA A 356 43.75 11.19 18.60
C ALA A 356 43.19 10.02 17.78
N SER A 357 44.04 9.54 16.88
CA SER A 357 43.85 8.35 16.06
C SER A 357 43.76 7.11 16.96
N SER A 358 42.55 6.68 17.31
CA SER A 358 42.29 5.30 17.68
C SER A 358 41.03 4.82 16.98
N SER A 359 41.23 4.01 15.94
CA SER A 359 40.20 3.39 15.12
C SER A 359 39.47 2.29 15.91
N SER A 360 38.57 2.70 16.80
CA SER A 360 37.40 1.85 17.08
C SER A 360 36.34 2.22 16.05
N PRO A 361 35.66 1.25 15.41
CA PRO A 361 34.56 1.54 14.52
C PRO A 361 33.47 2.25 15.34
N VAL A 362 33.35 3.56 15.16
CA VAL A 362 32.19 4.31 15.64
C VAL A 362 31.01 3.71 14.90
N ILE A 363 30.16 2.98 15.62
CA ILE A 363 28.88 2.52 15.10
C ILE A 363 28.08 3.79 14.86
N GLU A 364 28.00 4.21 13.59
CA GLU A 364 27.18 5.35 13.23
C GLU A 364 25.74 5.06 13.66
N PRO A 365 25.11 5.95 14.46
CA PRO A 365 23.74 5.75 14.87
C PRO A 365 22.86 5.61 13.63
N GLY A 366 22.02 4.57 13.62
CA GLY A 366 21.10 4.34 12.52
C GLY A 366 20.14 5.53 12.34
N PRO A 367 19.63 5.76 11.12
CA PRO A 367 18.72 6.86 10.84
C PRO A 367 17.45 6.75 11.69
N PHE A 368 17.05 7.86 12.32
CA PHE A 368 15.79 7.96 13.02
C PHE A 368 14.65 8.10 12.02
N TRP A 369 13.79 7.08 11.93
CA TRP A 369 12.77 6.98 10.89
C TRP A 369 11.63 8.00 11.01
N LEU A 370 11.49 8.64 12.18
CA LEU A 370 10.51 9.70 12.44
C LEU A 370 11.09 11.11 12.24
N GLU A 371 12.12 11.28 11.39
CA GLU A 371 12.65 12.61 11.05
C GLU A 371 11.56 13.53 10.45
N ALA A 372 10.63 12.97 9.67
CA ALA A 372 9.49 13.69 9.15
C ALA A 372 8.60 14.24 10.27
N LEU A 373 8.41 13.45 11.34
CA LEU A 373 7.74 13.88 12.56
C LEU A 373 8.48 15.11 13.14
N ALA A 374 9.79 15.04 13.36
CA ALA A 374 10.57 16.14 13.94
C ALA A 374 10.54 17.47 13.14
N LYS A 375 10.25 17.41 11.83
CA LYS A 375 10.12 18.60 10.97
C LYS A 375 8.78 19.31 11.15
N MET A 376 7.75 18.61 11.61
CA MET A 376 6.44 19.20 11.81
C MET A 376 6.44 20.13 13.03
N PRO A 377 5.80 21.32 12.93
CA PRO A 377 5.67 22.23 14.05
C PRO A 377 4.56 21.74 14.97
N PHE A 378 4.83 20.76 15.85
CA PHE A 378 3.80 20.22 16.74
C PHE A 378 3.25 21.27 17.70
N ARG A 379 2.05 21.74 17.44
CA ARG A 379 1.35 22.61 18.39
C ARG A 379 0.38 21.84 19.25
N THR A 380 -0.09 20.67 18.80
CA THR A 380 -1.19 19.95 19.46
C THR A 380 -1.06 18.42 19.38
N ARG A 381 -1.72 17.74 20.32
CA ARG A 381 -1.96 16.29 20.30
C ARG A 381 -2.54 15.80 18.97
N ASP A 382 -3.47 16.57 18.40
CA ASP A 382 -4.23 16.15 17.22
C ASP A 382 -3.33 16.00 15.99
N GLU A 383 -2.27 16.80 15.87
CA GLU A 383 -1.30 16.67 14.77
C GLU A 383 -0.48 15.38 14.87
N ILE A 384 -0.08 14.99 16.08
CA ILE A 384 0.62 13.71 16.34
C ILE A 384 -0.31 12.54 16.07
N ALA A 385 -1.57 12.63 16.51
CA ALA A 385 -2.57 11.60 16.28
C ALA A 385 -2.84 11.38 14.78
N VAL A 386 -3.03 12.47 14.02
CA VAL A 386 -3.20 12.40 12.55
C VAL A 386 -2.00 11.74 11.88
N TYR A 387 -0.77 12.08 12.29
CA TYR A 387 0.42 11.43 11.74
C TYR A 387 0.46 9.94 12.04
N MET A 388 0.15 9.54 13.28
CA MET A 388 0.12 8.13 13.67
C MET A 388 -0.98 7.36 12.94
N ASP A 389 -2.14 7.98 12.70
CA ASP A 389 -3.19 7.41 11.86
C ASP A 389 -2.74 7.23 10.40
N ASP A 390 -2.03 8.21 9.83
CA ASP A 390 -1.43 8.10 8.51
C ASP A 390 -0.40 6.94 8.45
N VAL A 391 0.42 6.78 9.50
CA VAL A 391 1.35 5.64 9.66
C VAL A 391 0.60 4.31 9.69
N ALA A 392 -0.45 4.19 10.50
CA ALA A 392 -1.23 2.97 10.61
C ALA A 392 -1.96 2.62 9.31
N GLU A 393 -2.45 3.62 8.58
CA GLU A 393 -3.04 3.43 7.26
C GLU A 393 -2.00 2.95 6.25
N SER A 394 -0.82 3.56 6.21
CA SER A 394 0.30 3.14 5.35
C SER A 394 0.75 1.70 5.67
N LEU A 395 0.91 1.37 6.95
CA LEU A 395 1.20 0.02 7.42
C LEU A 395 0.11 -0.98 7.01
N THR A 396 -1.16 -0.59 7.10
CA THR A 396 -2.30 -1.43 6.68
C THR A 396 -2.21 -1.77 5.20
N ARG A 397 -1.94 -0.78 4.34
CA ARG A 397 -1.81 -1.00 2.90
C ARG A 397 -0.61 -1.89 2.56
N ARG A 398 0.54 -1.63 3.20
CA ARG A 398 1.75 -2.47 3.03
C ARG A 398 1.49 -3.91 3.47
N PHE A 399 0.79 -4.10 4.60
CA PHE A 399 0.41 -5.42 5.09
C PHE A 399 -0.48 -6.16 4.08
N ARG A 400 -1.50 -5.48 3.53
CA ARG A 400 -2.40 -6.03 2.49
C ARG A 400 -1.69 -6.40 1.20
N MET A 401 -0.64 -5.68 0.80
CA MET A 401 0.10 -5.96 -0.44
C MET A 401 1.00 -7.21 -0.38
N GLY A 402 0.94 -7.99 0.70
CA GLY A 402 1.62 -9.28 0.75
C GLY A 402 3.07 -9.17 1.21
N VAL A 403 3.33 -8.29 2.17
CA VAL A 403 4.51 -8.39 3.03
C VAL A 403 4.67 -9.81 3.64
N ASN A 404 3.57 -10.59 3.70
CA ASN A 404 3.52 -11.99 4.14
C ASN A 404 3.38 -13.03 3.00
N LYS A 405 3.53 -12.66 1.71
CA LYS A 405 3.48 -13.63 0.60
C LYS A 405 4.77 -14.48 0.46
N GLU A 406 5.71 -14.37 1.40
CA GLU A 406 6.78 -15.36 1.52
C GLU A 406 6.17 -16.69 1.95
N VAL A 407 5.80 -17.47 0.94
CA VAL A 407 5.33 -18.84 0.94
C VAL A 407 6.06 -19.64 2.02
N LEU A 408 5.43 -19.78 3.19
CA LEU A 408 5.58 -21.00 3.96
C LEU A 408 4.84 -22.05 3.15
N GLU A 409 5.59 -22.98 2.56
CA GLU A 409 5.00 -24.11 1.85
C GLU A 409 4.01 -24.81 2.78
N PRO A 410 2.81 -25.17 2.26
CA PRO A 410 1.73 -25.70 3.08
C PRO A 410 2.00 -27.17 3.40
N GLU A 411 2.95 -27.48 4.29
CA GLU A 411 3.11 -28.84 4.82
C GLU A 411 2.08 -29.16 5.91
N PHE A 412 1.45 -28.13 6.52
CA PHE A 412 0.37 -28.30 7.48
C PHE A 412 -0.88 -27.61 6.94
N GLY A 413 -1.84 -28.42 6.46
CA GLY A 413 -3.05 -28.03 5.73
C GLY A 413 -4.07 -27.21 6.52
N TRP A 414 -3.65 -26.06 7.04
CA TRP A 414 -4.52 -25.02 7.58
C TRP A 414 -4.51 -23.82 6.66
N VAL A 415 -5.60 -23.06 6.70
CA VAL A 415 -5.84 -21.86 5.92
C VAL A 415 -4.83 -20.80 6.35
N THR A 416 -3.61 -20.87 5.82
CA THR A 416 -2.70 -19.73 5.71
C THR A 416 -3.56 -18.62 5.15
N GLY A 417 -3.73 -17.53 5.92
CA GLY A 417 -4.67 -16.45 5.65
C GLY A 417 -4.72 -16.20 4.15
N GLN A 418 -5.70 -16.84 3.52
CA GLN A 418 -5.76 -16.87 2.07
C GLN A 418 -5.94 -15.40 1.79
N SER A 419 -5.01 -14.79 1.05
CA SER A 419 -5.23 -13.49 0.45
C SER A 419 -6.46 -13.69 -0.41
N THR A 420 -7.62 -13.58 0.22
CA THR A 420 -8.92 -13.77 -0.39
C THR A 420 -9.02 -12.52 -1.21
N GLU A 421 -8.67 -12.67 -2.48
CA GLU A 421 -9.01 -11.67 -3.47
C GLU A 421 -10.51 -11.42 -3.28
N GLU A 422 -10.86 -10.24 -2.81
CA GLU A 422 -12.27 -9.88 -2.63
C GLU A 422 -12.87 -9.73 -4.02
N PRO A 423 -13.75 -10.65 -4.45
CA PRO A 423 -14.21 -10.67 -5.81
C PRO A 423 -15.13 -9.47 -6.07
N GLY A 424 -14.74 -8.62 -7.02
CA GLY A 424 -15.60 -7.58 -7.56
C GLY A 424 -16.52 -8.10 -8.67
N LEU A 425 -17.64 -7.42 -8.88
CA LEU A 425 -18.49 -7.57 -10.05
C LEU A 425 -17.99 -6.66 -11.16
N ALA A 426 -17.47 -7.25 -12.24
CA ALA A 426 -17.00 -6.52 -13.41
C ALA A 426 -18.09 -6.49 -14.50
N TRP A 427 -18.46 -5.29 -14.96
CA TRP A 427 -19.41 -5.14 -16.07
C TRP A 427 -18.66 -5.25 -17.39
N LEU A 428 -18.84 -6.38 -18.09
CA LEU A 428 -18.29 -6.58 -19.43
C LEU A 428 -19.32 -6.16 -20.48
N THR A 429 -18.99 -5.14 -21.27
CA THR A 429 -19.80 -4.78 -22.44
C THR A 429 -19.45 -5.73 -23.59
N THR A 430 -20.10 -6.89 -23.65
CA THR A 430 -19.96 -7.82 -24.77
C THR A 430 -20.83 -7.35 -25.93
N ARG A 431 -20.23 -7.07 -27.09
CA ARG A 431 -21.00 -6.84 -28.31
C ARG A 431 -21.47 -8.18 -28.87
N CYS A 432 -22.76 -8.48 -28.68
CA CYS A 432 -23.38 -9.64 -29.30
C CYS A 432 -23.75 -9.32 -30.75
N PHE A 433 -23.07 -9.94 -31.71
CA PHE A 433 -23.49 -9.90 -33.10
C PHE A 433 -24.53 -10.98 -33.34
N ALA A 434 -25.80 -10.59 -33.51
CA ALA A 434 -26.84 -11.49 -33.98
C ALA A 434 -26.79 -11.53 -35.51
N ALA A 435 -26.16 -12.57 -36.07
CA ALA A 435 -26.19 -12.80 -37.51
C ALA A 435 -27.60 -13.25 -37.90
N GLN A 436 -28.37 -12.36 -38.52
CA GLN A 436 -29.64 -12.74 -39.13
C GLN A 436 -29.35 -13.49 -40.43
N TRP A 437 -29.56 -14.81 -40.43
CA TRP A 437 -29.32 -15.68 -41.60
C TRP A 437 -30.02 -15.21 -42.88
N ALA A 438 -31.13 -14.48 -42.76
CA ALA A 438 -31.81 -13.86 -43.90
C ALA A 438 -30.91 -12.91 -44.71
N TRP A 439 -29.93 -12.26 -44.08
CA TRP A 439 -28.99 -11.36 -44.76
C TRP A 439 -27.95 -12.12 -45.59
N LEU A 440 -27.73 -13.40 -45.29
CA LEU A 440 -26.89 -14.29 -46.10
C LEU A 440 -27.61 -14.81 -47.35
N LEU A 441 -28.94 -14.69 -47.43
CA LEU A 441 -29.69 -15.08 -48.63
C LEU A 441 -29.31 -14.22 -49.83
N LEU A 442 -29.16 -12.90 -49.65
CA LEU A 442 -28.82 -12.01 -50.75
C LEU A 442 -27.47 -12.38 -51.43
N PRO A 443 -26.34 -12.49 -50.71
CA PRO A 443 -25.08 -12.91 -51.33
C PRO A 443 -25.14 -14.34 -51.86
N ALA A 444 -25.85 -15.27 -51.20
CA ALA A 444 -26.01 -16.64 -51.69
C ALA A 444 -26.81 -16.72 -53.00
N VAL A 445 -27.86 -15.91 -53.13
CA VAL A 445 -28.66 -15.80 -54.37
C VAL A 445 -27.85 -15.14 -55.47
N LEU A 446 -27.08 -14.09 -55.16
CA LEU A 446 -26.20 -13.45 -56.13
C LEU A 446 -25.11 -14.39 -56.63
N THR A 447 -24.47 -15.17 -55.76
CA THR A 447 -23.47 -16.17 -56.17
C THR A 447 -24.10 -17.28 -57.00
N LEU A 448 -25.31 -17.73 -56.65
CA LEU A 448 -26.05 -18.71 -57.45
C LEU A 448 -26.36 -18.17 -58.85
N PHE A 449 -26.87 -16.94 -58.97
CA PHE A 449 -27.10 -16.30 -60.27
C PHE A 449 -25.82 -16.13 -61.08
N ALA A 450 -24.70 -15.78 -60.43
CA ALA A 450 -23.40 -15.66 -61.09
C ALA A 450 -22.92 -17.03 -61.63
N VAL A 451 -23.05 -18.09 -60.84
CA VAL A 451 -22.71 -19.47 -61.26
C VAL A 451 -23.60 -19.91 -62.42
N VAL A 452 -24.91 -19.70 -62.32
CA VAL A 452 -25.87 -20.02 -63.39
C VAL A 452 -25.54 -19.25 -64.67
N GLY A 453 -25.26 -17.94 -64.56
CA GLY A 453 -24.87 -17.11 -65.69
C GLY A 453 -23.58 -17.61 -66.34
N LEU A 454 -22.57 -17.97 -65.54
CA LEU A 454 -21.31 -18.51 -66.03
C LEU A 454 -21.51 -19.86 -66.74
N VAL A 455 -22.24 -20.80 -66.13
CA VAL A 455 -22.57 -22.09 -66.75
C VAL A 455 -23.37 -21.89 -68.05
N TRP A 456 -24.35 -20.98 -68.06
CA TRP A 456 -25.10 -20.65 -69.26
C TRP A 456 -24.21 -20.12 -70.37
N THR A 457 -23.28 -19.21 -70.06
CA THR A 457 -22.31 -18.71 -71.05
C THR A 457 -21.40 -19.81 -71.58
N LEU A 458 -20.91 -20.71 -70.71
CA LEU A 458 -20.09 -21.85 -71.12
C LEU A 458 -20.86 -22.82 -72.01
N VAL A 459 -22.09 -23.18 -71.64
CA VAL A 459 -22.94 -24.08 -72.43
C VAL A 459 -23.30 -23.45 -73.77
N ARG A 460 -23.68 -22.16 -73.80
CA ARG A 460 -23.99 -21.45 -75.05
C ARG A 460 -22.77 -21.34 -75.98
N ASN A 461 -21.58 -21.18 -75.40
CA ASN A 461 -20.33 -21.18 -76.16
C ASN A 461 -19.98 -22.59 -76.69
N ALA A 462 -20.10 -23.63 -75.84
CA ALA A 462 -19.78 -25.00 -76.20
C ALA A 462 -20.80 -25.65 -77.17
N SER A 463 -22.07 -25.25 -77.11
CA SER A 463 -23.15 -25.78 -77.96
C SER A 463 -23.18 -25.23 -79.38
N GLY A 464 -22.23 -24.37 -79.77
CA GLY A 464 -21.90 -24.17 -81.19
C GLY A 464 -23.03 -23.61 -82.06
N LEU A 465 -23.93 -22.78 -81.51
CA LEU A 465 -24.97 -22.08 -82.30
C LEU A 465 -24.50 -20.76 -82.94
N GLY A 466 -23.21 -20.47 -82.90
CA GLY A 466 -22.57 -19.42 -83.70
C GLY A 466 -21.53 -20.04 -84.62
N THR A 467 -21.85 -20.23 -85.90
CA THR A 467 -20.90 -20.57 -86.98
C THR A 467 -20.03 -19.36 -87.35
N GLY A 468 -19.45 -18.71 -86.35
CA GLY A 468 -18.58 -17.56 -86.50
C GLY A 468 -17.51 -17.63 -85.43
N GLU A 469 -16.30 -17.97 -85.85
CA GLU A 469 -15.01 -17.96 -85.13
C GLU A 469 -15.11 -17.62 -83.64
N MET A 470 -14.87 -18.62 -82.78
CA MET A 470 -14.67 -18.41 -81.34
C MET A 470 -13.40 -17.58 -81.13
N VAL A 471 -13.54 -16.25 -81.10
CA VAL A 471 -12.46 -15.36 -80.69
C VAL A 471 -12.35 -15.44 -79.17
N TRP A 472 -11.60 -16.42 -78.68
CA TRP A 472 -10.98 -16.33 -77.36
C TRP A 472 -9.98 -15.17 -77.40
N LYS A 473 -10.46 -13.95 -77.16
CA LYS A 473 -9.60 -12.88 -76.64
C LYS A 473 -9.46 -13.11 -75.14
N SER A 474 -8.63 -14.07 -74.76
CA SER A 474 -7.97 -14.00 -73.46
C SER A 474 -7.06 -12.78 -73.52
N SER A 475 -7.60 -11.66 -73.04
CA SER A 475 -6.93 -10.38 -72.85
C SER A 475 -6.86 -9.46 -74.09
N ILE A 476 -7.40 -8.24 -73.93
CA ILE A 476 -7.17 -7.11 -74.84
C ILE A 476 -5.74 -6.53 -74.67
N LEU A 477 -5.03 -7.00 -73.64
CA LEU A 477 -3.73 -6.51 -73.21
C LEU A 477 -2.63 -6.61 -74.29
N PRO A 478 -2.54 -7.66 -75.13
CA PRO A 478 -1.53 -7.70 -76.19
C PRO A 478 -1.73 -6.60 -77.25
N TYR A 479 -2.99 -6.19 -77.47
CA TYR A 479 -3.32 -5.12 -78.40
C TYR A 479 -2.97 -3.73 -77.84
N ILE A 480 -3.13 -3.54 -76.52
CA ILE A 480 -2.73 -2.31 -75.84
C ILE A 480 -1.20 -2.24 -75.73
N TYR A 481 -0.52 -3.35 -75.45
CA TYR A 481 0.94 -3.37 -75.28
C TYR A 481 1.73 -3.32 -76.58
N HIS A 482 1.16 -3.70 -77.71
CA HIS A 482 1.84 -3.70 -79.02
C HIS A 482 1.27 -2.72 -80.02
N TRP A 483 0.43 -1.77 -79.59
CA TRP A 483 -0.21 -0.79 -80.49
C TRP A 483 0.80 0.00 -81.34
N GLU A 484 1.97 0.29 -80.77
CA GLU A 484 3.04 1.07 -81.42
C GLU A 484 3.67 0.35 -82.63
N ARG A 485 3.61 -0.99 -82.69
CA ARG A 485 4.15 -1.76 -83.83
C ARG A 485 3.23 -1.73 -85.06
N PHE A 486 1.98 -1.34 -84.90
CA PHE A 486 0.99 -1.31 -85.99
C PHE A 486 0.84 0.08 -86.61
N VAL A 487 1.59 1.07 -86.14
CA VAL A 487 1.78 2.35 -86.84
C VAL A 487 2.92 2.13 -87.83
N THR A 488 2.57 1.80 -89.08
CA THR A 488 3.55 1.75 -90.17
C THR A 488 4.07 3.16 -90.43
N VAL A 489 5.27 3.45 -89.95
CA VAL A 489 6.07 4.57 -90.44
C VAL A 489 6.54 4.14 -91.83
N ASP A 490 5.99 4.76 -92.87
CA ASP A 490 6.44 4.55 -94.24
C ASP A 490 7.97 4.66 -94.28
N GLY A 491 8.61 3.68 -94.93
CA GLY A 491 10.03 3.37 -94.86
C GLY A 491 10.96 4.43 -95.46
N THR A 492 10.97 5.63 -94.89
CA THR A 492 11.98 6.66 -95.10
C THR A 492 12.42 7.17 -93.74
N GLY A 493 13.60 6.74 -93.30
CA GLY A 493 14.20 7.14 -92.02
C GLY A 493 14.55 8.63 -92.00
N GLN A 494 13.58 9.46 -91.62
CA GLN A 494 13.80 10.84 -91.18
C GLN A 494 13.00 11.07 -89.89
N SER A 495 13.69 11.54 -88.85
CA SER A 495 13.07 11.99 -87.61
C SER A 495 12.20 13.21 -87.91
N VAL A 496 10.89 13.05 -87.79
CA VAL A 496 9.94 14.16 -87.95
C VAL A 496 9.61 14.70 -86.55
N ASP A 497 9.84 16.00 -86.39
CA ASP A 497 9.56 16.78 -85.19
C ASP A 497 8.08 16.73 -84.76
N ASP A 498 7.88 16.68 -83.43
CA ASP A 498 6.67 16.26 -82.72
C ASP A 498 5.45 17.21 -82.77
N GLU A 499 5.41 18.22 -83.66
CA GLU A 499 4.44 19.32 -83.52
C GLU A 499 3.34 19.38 -84.60
N LYS A 500 3.09 18.31 -85.35
CA LYS A 500 1.89 18.18 -86.22
C LYS A 500 1.37 16.75 -86.30
N ARG A 501 0.98 16.18 -85.16
CA ARG A 501 0.43 14.82 -85.07
C ARG A 501 -1.08 14.80 -84.83
N HIS A 502 -1.87 15.34 -85.76
CA HIS A 502 -3.33 15.19 -85.77
C HIS A 502 -3.93 15.09 -87.19
N GLU A 503 -3.23 14.47 -88.13
CA GLU A 503 -3.86 13.91 -89.33
C GLU A 503 -3.94 12.39 -89.19
N TRP A 504 -5.16 11.88 -89.25
CA TRP A 504 -5.50 10.49 -89.04
C TRP A 504 -4.94 9.67 -90.19
N ALA A 505 -3.88 8.90 -89.94
CA ALA A 505 -3.43 7.90 -90.89
C ALA A 505 -4.59 6.92 -91.19
N PRO A 506 -4.84 6.57 -92.46
CA PRO A 506 -5.92 5.67 -92.80
C PRO A 506 -5.69 4.32 -92.12
N LEU A 507 -6.72 3.84 -91.39
CA LEU A 507 -6.71 2.54 -90.75
C LEU A 507 -6.35 1.47 -91.79
N LEU A 508 -5.30 0.68 -91.49
CA LEU A 508 -4.90 -0.46 -92.32
C LEU A 508 -6.13 -1.31 -92.66
N GLN A 509 -6.32 -1.64 -93.93
CA GLN A 509 -7.45 -2.47 -94.31
C GLN A 509 -7.29 -3.87 -93.70
N LEU A 510 -8.40 -4.44 -93.23
CA LEU A 510 -8.46 -5.73 -92.52
C LEU A 510 -7.73 -6.88 -93.26
N LYS A 511 -7.63 -6.80 -94.59
CA LYS A 511 -6.90 -7.78 -95.42
C LYS A 511 -5.38 -7.74 -95.24
N GLU A 512 -4.81 -6.56 -94.99
CA GLU A 512 -3.37 -6.40 -94.75
C GLU A 512 -3.03 -6.85 -93.33
N MET A 513 -3.85 -6.50 -92.34
CA MET A 513 -3.69 -7.01 -90.97
C MET A 513 -3.80 -8.54 -90.88
N LYS A 514 -4.67 -9.18 -91.68
CA LYS A 514 -4.74 -10.65 -91.76
C LYS A 514 -3.51 -11.27 -92.41
N ARG A 515 -2.87 -10.58 -93.36
CA ARG A 515 -1.64 -11.07 -94.01
C ARG A 515 -0.46 -11.03 -93.05
N ASP A 516 -0.34 -9.97 -92.27
CA ASP A 516 0.79 -9.80 -91.34
C ASP A 516 0.66 -10.67 -90.08
N ALA A 517 -0.56 -10.90 -89.59
CA ALA A 517 -0.81 -11.81 -88.49
C ALA A 517 -0.41 -13.27 -88.79
N ALA A 518 -0.44 -13.68 -90.07
CA ALA A 518 -0.05 -15.03 -90.49
C ALA A 518 1.47 -15.29 -90.40
N TYR A 519 2.29 -14.23 -90.28
CA TYR A 519 3.75 -14.34 -90.14
C TYR A 519 4.23 -14.29 -88.69
N VAL A 520 3.34 -14.08 -87.72
CA VAL A 520 3.69 -14.10 -86.30
C VAL A 520 3.63 -15.53 -85.78
N ASN A 521 4.75 -16.25 -85.86
CA ASN A 521 4.91 -17.56 -85.22
C ASN A 521 4.95 -17.37 -83.70
N ILE A 522 3.82 -17.63 -83.04
CA ILE A 522 3.74 -17.63 -81.57
C ILE A 522 4.19 -19.02 -81.10
N VAL A 523 5.44 -19.13 -80.67
CA VAL A 523 5.94 -20.29 -79.93
C VAL A 523 5.48 -20.14 -78.48
N PHE A 524 4.59 -21.02 -78.04
CA PHE A 524 4.30 -21.15 -76.62
C PHE A 524 5.42 -21.98 -76.00
N GLN A 525 6.18 -21.38 -75.07
CA GLN A 525 6.97 -22.17 -74.13
C GLN A 525 5.97 -22.82 -73.16
N GLU A 526 6.02 -24.14 -73.08
CA GLU A 526 5.42 -24.88 -71.95
C GLU A 526 6.17 -24.59 -70.65
#